data_AF-A0A2W4MLJ8-F1
#
_entry.id   AF-A0A2W4MLJ8-F1
#
_cell.length_a   1.000
_cell.length_b   1.000
_cell.length_c   1.000
_cell.angle_alpha   90.00
_cell.angle_beta   90.00
_cell.angle_gamma   90.00
#
_symmetry.space_group_name_H-M   'P 1'
#
loop_
_entity.id
_entity.type
_entity.pdbx_description
1 polymer ?
#
loop_
_entity_poly.entity_id
_entity_poly.type
_entity_poly.pdbx_seq_one_letter_code
_entity_poly.pdbx_strand_id
1 'polypeptide(L)'
;MGYLKALGVLRLVCQQADADVRACWEGGVFKLYTNLDRDALTTFFRDYYRPTPLLAPWNGGSGFYVKLDVDRFLESRGAEIAFKSREAVDAIDAIESSDTDRLASYREQIRQTKAALGRIANRVDFVELLAEPLKQWPGATTRQAKKRVKDYVSKVLNAIMLFRSGDETYSIDKAEKDAFISDLRGKVLTDDGLLWLDAALAMRTGAKKNRMESPTLGSGGNIGNSDFSARFAQLLPEVMTFRTGDPPPSRSEVWLSSALFGTPTRDLERVSVDQFNPGKAGGANGTQGLEAAPILNPWDYLLMMEGALVLSGSTSRRFGAGRDGVSFPFIVASSRAGYGSIGVEQTRGEAWLPLWSAPASYSEIRALLSEGRAEVGRSRAESGLTFAQAIASLGVDRGIQ
;
A
#
# COMPACT_ATOMS: atom_id res chain seq x y z
N MET A 1 1.48 15.85 13.87
CA MET A 1 0.72 14.93 12.99
C MET A 1 1.60 14.58 11.79
N GLY A 2 1.66 13.33 11.32
CA GLY A 2 2.45 12.97 10.13
C GLY A 2 1.83 13.52 8.84
N TYR A 3 2.66 13.87 7.84
CA TYR A 3 2.24 14.54 6.60
C TYR A 3 1.16 13.78 5.83
N LEU A 4 1.41 12.50 5.52
CA LEU A 4 0.44 11.66 4.81
C LEU A 4 -0.85 11.46 5.61
N LYS A 5 -0.74 11.33 6.93
CA LYS A 5 -1.91 11.23 7.82
C LYS A 5 -2.79 12.48 7.74
N ALA A 6 -2.18 13.66 7.73
CA ALA A 6 -2.88 14.93 7.56
C ALA A 6 -3.60 15.04 6.21
N LEU A 7 -2.94 14.62 5.13
CA LEU A 7 -3.57 14.55 3.80
C LEU A 7 -4.75 13.58 3.75
N GLY A 8 -4.65 12.43 4.42
CA GLY A 8 -5.74 11.46 4.50
C GLY A 8 -6.95 12.02 5.22
N VAL A 9 -6.75 12.73 6.34
CA VAL A 9 -7.83 13.40 7.06
C VAL A 9 -8.49 14.46 6.18
N LEU A 10 -7.71 15.34 5.54
CA LEU A 10 -8.26 16.36 4.64
C LEU A 10 -9.07 15.75 3.50
N ARG A 11 -8.53 14.73 2.83
CA ARG A 11 -9.20 14.03 1.72
C ARG A 11 -10.53 13.45 2.17
N LEU A 12 -10.53 12.70 3.26
CA LEU A 12 -11.72 11.99 3.73
C LEU A 12 -12.81 12.94 4.22
N VAL A 13 -12.44 13.99 4.97
CA VAL A 13 -13.41 15.02 5.39
C VAL A 13 -13.99 15.72 4.16
N CYS A 14 -13.16 16.12 3.20
CA CYS A 14 -13.62 16.77 1.96
C CYS A 14 -14.63 15.92 1.18
N GLN A 15 -14.34 14.62 1.05
CA GLN A 15 -15.13 13.73 0.21
C GLN A 15 -16.38 13.18 0.88
N GLN A 16 -16.40 13.08 2.21
CA GLN A 16 -17.43 12.30 2.92
C GLN A 16 -18.19 13.08 3.99
N ALA A 17 -17.78 14.31 4.34
CA ALA A 17 -18.42 15.07 5.43
C ALA A 17 -18.59 16.57 5.16
N ASP A 18 -17.54 17.25 4.69
CA ASP A 18 -17.53 18.70 4.49
C ASP A 18 -16.75 19.07 3.23
N ALA A 19 -17.45 19.30 2.12
CA ALA A 19 -16.85 19.60 0.82
C ALA A 19 -16.03 20.91 0.80
N ASP A 20 -16.34 21.85 1.70
CA ASP A 20 -15.71 23.16 1.77
C ASP A 20 -14.49 23.19 2.71
N VAL A 21 -14.11 22.03 3.28
CA VAL A 21 -12.96 21.93 4.18
C VAL A 21 -11.67 22.45 3.54
N ARG A 22 -10.93 23.23 4.31
CA ARG A 22 -9.61 23.74 3.95
C ARG A 22 -8.59 23.33 4.99
N ALA A 23 -7.31 23.31 4.62
CA ALA A 23 -6.23 23.09 5.57
C ALA A 23 -4.98 23.88 5.22
N CYS A 24 -4.12 24.09 6.23
CA CYS A 24 -2.77 24.60 6.05
C CYS A 24 -1.82 24.08 7.13
N TRP A 25 -0.53 24.33 6.93
CA TRP A 25 0.54 24.10 7.90
C TRP A 25 0.94 25.42 8.54
N GLU A 26 0.93 25.46 9.87
CA GLU A 26 1.33 26.63 10.64
C GLU A 26 2.08 26.19 11.90
N GLY A 27 3.32 26.66 12.10
CA GLY A 27 4.14 26.29 13.25
C GLY A 27 4.41 24.78 13.37
N GLY A 28 4.51 24.07 12.24
CA GLY A 28 4.69 22.60 12.22
C GLY A 28 3.42 21.80 12.56
N VAL A 29 2.28 22.46 12.68
CA VAL A 29 0.98 21.84 12.97
C VAL A 29 0.07 21.95 11.74
N PHE A 30 -0.62 20.86 11.43
CA PHE A 30 -1.66 20.85 10.41
C PHE A 30 -2.97 21.36 10.99
N LYS A 31 -3.48 22.47 10.44
CA LYS A 31 -4.74 23.09 10.83
C LYS A 31 -5.82 22.75 9.81
N LEU A 32 -6.95 22.25 10.29
CA LEU A 32 -8.14 21.93 9.50
C LEU A 32 -9.23 22.98 9.78
N TYR A 33 -9.79 23.56 8.73
CA TYR A 33 -10.88 24.53 8.77
C TYR A 33 -12.11 23.85 8.16
N THR A 34 -13.02 23.41 9.02
CA THR A 34 -14.21 22.63 8.66
C THR A 34 -15.40 23.08 9.51
N ASN A 35 -16.61 22.77 9.06
CA ASN A 35 -17.82 22.93 9.87
C ASN A 35 -17.95 21.89 11.00
N LEU A 36 -17.08 20.88 11.05
CA LEU A 36 -17.03 19.86 12.10
C LEU A 36 -16.22 20.34 13.31
N ASP A 37 -16.82 20.34 14.48
CA ASP A 37 -16.06 20.45 15.73
C ASP A 37 -15.31 19.14 16.06
N ARG A 38 -14.61 19.11 17.20
CA ARG A 38 -13.81 17.95 17.59
C ARG A 38 -14.65 16.68 17.77
N ASP A 39 -15.83 16.79 18.34
CA ASP A 39 -16.68 15.64 18.65
C ASP A 39 -17.37 15.13 17.38
N ALA A 40 -17.80 16.05 16.51
CA ALA A 40 -18.33 15.74 15.19
C ALA A 40 -17.27 15.08 14.30
N LEU A 41 -16.01 15.55 14.33
CA LEU A 41 -14.91 14.96 13.57
C LEU A 41 -14.58 13.54 14.05
N THR A 42 -14.51 13.31 15.37
CA THR A 42 -14.34 11.97 15.94
C THR A 42 -15.49 11.06 15.56
N THR A 43 -16.73 11.53 15.69
CA THR A 43 -17.95 10.80 15.33
C THR A 43 -17.96 10.43 13.85
N PHE A 44 -17.54 11.34 12.97
CA PHE A 44 -17.40 11.07 11.53
C PHE A 44 -16.48 9.86 11.28
N PHE A 45 -15.25 9.88 11.80
CA PHE A 45 -14.32 8.77 11.57
C PHE A 45 -14.77 7.48 12.26
N ARG A 46 -15.31 7.57 13.47
CA ARG A 46 -15.79 6.41 14.24
C ARG A 46 -16.96 5.72 13.52
N ASP A 47 -17.94 6.48 13.05
CA ASP A 47 -19.26 5.93 12.68
C ASP A 47 -19.55 6.00 11.18
N TYR A 48 -19.01 6.97 10.45
CA TYR A 48 -19.43 7.27 9.07
C TYR A 48 -18.34 7.04 8.02
N TYR A 49 -17.07 7.14 8.39
CA TYR A 49 -15.93 6.96 7.48
C TYR A 49 -16.02 5.66 6.68
N ARG A 50 -15.96 5.78 5.36
CA ARG A 50 -15.94 4.68 4.40
C ARG A 50 -14.51 4.53 3.84
N PRO A 51 -13.83 3.40 4.11
CA PRO A 51 -12.47 3.17 3.59
C PRO A 51 -12.43 3.11 2.07
N THR A 52 -11.36 3.66 1.48
CA THR A 52 -11.06 3.49 0.06
C THR A 52 -10.64 2.04 -0.20
N PRO A 53 -11.10 1.39 -1.30
CA PRO A 53 -10.71 0.02 -1.63
C PRO A 53 -9.24 -0.15 -2.04
N LEU A 54 -8.33 -0.20 -1.07
CA LEU A 54 -6.90 -0.46 -1.34
C LEU A 54 -6.68 -1.94 -1.61
N LEU A 55 -6.43 -2.31 -2.86
CA LEU A 55 -6.17 -3.70 -3.26
C LEU A 55 -4.96 -3.78 -4.19
N ALA A 56 -4.01 -4.64 -3.86
CA ALA A 56 -2.85 -4.93 -4.73
C ALA A 56 -2.84 -6.38 -5.23
N PRO A 57 -3.87 -6.85 -5.99
CA PRO A 57 -3.94 -8.24 -6.46
C PRO A 57 -2.78 -8.61 -7.41
N TRP A 58 -1.91 -7.67 -7.77
CA TRP A 58 -0.66 -7.97 -8.48
C TRP A 58 0.49 -8.41 -7.55
N ASN A 59 0.32 -8.36 -6.23
CA ASN A 59 1.32 -8.80 -5.25
C ASN A 59 0.91 -10.12 -4.61
N GLY A 60 1.84 -11.08 -4.53
CA GLY A 60 1.59 -12.37 -3.85
C GLY A 60 1.32 -12.25 -2.34
N GLY A 61 1.64 -11.09 -1.75
CA GLY A 61 1.41 -10.73 -0.35
C GLY A 61 0.01 -10.19 -0.03
N SER A 62 -0.76 -9.80 -1.05
CA SER A 62 -1.93 -8.90 -0.95
C SER A 62 -3.19 -9.44 -0.28
N GLY A 63 -3.22 -10.74 0.05
CA GLY A 63 -4.43 -11.39 0.57
C GLY A 63 -5.28 -12.09 -0.49
N PHE A 64 -5.02 -11.90 -1.79
CA PHE A 64 -5.72 -12.65 -2.84
C PHE A 64 -5.18 -14.05 -3.07
N TYR A 65 -3.98 -14.37 -2.56
CA TYR A 65 -3.27 -15.58 -2.92
C TYR A 65 -3.00 -16.48 -1.72
N VAL A 66 -3.20 -17.78 -1.89
CA VAL A 66 -2.92 -18.82 -0.91
C VAL A 66 -1.51 -19.40 -1.10
N LYS A 67 -1.01 -20.14 -0.11
CA LYS A 67 0.24 -20.89 -0.21
C LYS A 67 0.00 -22.34 0.16
N LEU A 68 0.33 -23.25 -0.76
CA LEU A 68 0.25 -24.69 -0.52
C LEU A 68 1.08 -25.06 0.72
N ASP A 69 0.54 -25.93 1.55
CA ASP A 69 1.30 -26.61 2.58
C ASP A 69 2.11 -27.74 1.95
N VAL A 70 3.30 -27.39 1.48
CA VAL A 70 4.22 -28.30 0.76
C VAL A 70 4.57 -29.54 1.60
N ASP A 71 4.67 -29.40 2.91
CA ASP A 71 5.07 -30.51 3.78
C ASP A 71 3.95 -31.55 3.82
N ARG A 72 2.73 -31.12 4.13
CA ARG A 72 1.54 -31.98 4.13
C ARG A 72 1.26 -32.57 2.75
N PHE A 73 1.43 -31.80 1.69
CA PHE A 73 1.24 -32.27 0.31
C PHE A 73 2.25 -33.37 -0.06
N LEU A 74 3.54 -33.18 0.23
CA LEU A 74 4.56 -34.18 -0.08
C LEU A 74 4.44 -35.43 0.79
N GLU A 75 4.16 -35.27 2.09
CA GLU A 75 4.01 -36.38 3.05
C GLU A 75 2.81 -37.27 2.71
N SER A 76 1.69 -36.67 2.28
CA SER A 76 0.51 -37.39 1.77
C SER A 76 0.69 -37.93 0.34
N ARG A 77 1.85 -37.70 -0.29
CA ARG A 77 2.15 -38.06 -1.69
C ARG A 77 1.12 -37.49 -2.68
N GLY A 78 0.67 -36.27 -2.43
CA GLY A 78 -0.29 -35.56 -3.28
C GLY A 78 -1.76 -35.88 -3.02
N ALA A 79 -2.07 -36.78 -2.07
CA ALA A 79 -3.45 -37.09 -1.71
C ALA A 79 -4.14 -35.94 -0.95
N GLU A 80 -3.37 -35.10 -0.27
CA GLU A 80 -3.90 -34.02 0.56
C GLU A 80 -3.44 -32.64 0.08
N ILE A 81 -4.41 -31.81 -0.31
CA ILE A 81 -4.18 -30.42 -0.71
C ILE A 81 -4.66 -29.52 0.43
N ALA A 82 -3.70 -28.94 1.14
CA ALA A 82 -3.94 -27.99 2.22
C ALA A 82 -3.17 -26.70 1.96
N PHE A 83 -3.64 -25.60 2.55
CA PHE A 83 -3.03 -24.29 2.43
C PHE A 83 -2.65 -23.74 3.80
N LYS A 84 -1.56 -22.99 3.85
CA LYS A 84 -1.16 -22.27 5.06
C LYS A 84 -2.14 -21.12 5.32
N SER A 85 -2.55 -20.95 6.58
CA SER A 85 -3.28 -19.76 7.00
C SER A 85 -2.42 -18.51 6.76
N ARG A 86 -3.08 -17.43 6.36
CA ARG A 86 -2.46 -16.15 6.06
C ARG A 86 -3.42 -15.05 6.50
N GLU A 87 -3.01 -14.26 7.49
CA GLU A 87 -3.79 -13.13 8.01
C GLU A 87 -4.27 -12.17 6.90
N ALA A 88 -3.48 -11.99 5.84
CA ALA A 88 -3.87 -11.15 4.70
C ALA A 88 -5.06 -11.72 3.92
N VAL A 89 -5.13 -13.05 3.76
CA VAL A 89 -6.26 -13.72 3.10
C VAL A 89 -7.49 -13.63 4.00
N ASP A 90 -7.31 -13.94 5.28
CA ASP A 90 -8.37 -13.89 6.27
C ASP A 90 -8.98 -12.46 6.37
N ALA A 91 -8.14 -11.42 6.28
CA ALA A 91 -8.59 -10.02 6.28
C ALA A 91 -9.41 -9.65 5.03
N ILE A 92 -8.99 -10.08 3.82
CA ILE A 92 -9.75 -9.85 2.59
C ILE A 92 -11.10 -10.57 2.63
N ASP A 93 -11.12 -11.82 3.10
CA ASP A 93 -12.34 -12.61 3.22
C ASP A 93 -13.29 -12.03 4.30
N ALA A 94 -12.75 -11.51 5.39
CA ALA A 94 -13.52 -10.80 6.41
C ALA A 94 -14.19 -9.54 5.86
N ILE A 95 -13.47 -8.74 5.05
CA ILE A 95 -14.08 -7.57 4.39
C ILE A 95 -15.16 -8.04 3.42
N GLU A 96 -14.86 -8.97 2.51
CA GLU A 96 -15.82 -9.47 1.50
C GLU A 96 -17.12 -10.01 2.09
N SER A 97 -17.03 -10.64 3.27
CA SER A 97 -18.16 -11.22 3.99
C SER A 97 -18.85 -10.24 4.95
N SER A 98 -18.35 -9.01 5.13
CA SER A 98 -18.97 -7.98 5.96
C SER A 98 -20.38 -7.60 5.48
N ASP A 99 -21.19 -6.99 6.35
CA ASP A 99 -22.55 -6.53 6.01
C ASP A 99 -22.78 -5.04 6.26
N THR A 100 -21.84 -4.32 6.88
CA THR A 100 -21.96 -2.88 7.11
C THR A 100 -21.93 -2.08 5.81
N ASP A 101 -22.70 -1.00 5.74
CA ASP A 101 -22.76 -0.12 4.56
C ASP A 101 -21.41 0.57 4.26
N ARG A 102 -20.62 0.84 5.31
CA ARG A 102 -19.32 1.52 5.20
C ARG A 102 -18.30 0.74 4.37
N LEU A 103 -18.43 -0.58 4.31
CA LEU A 103 -17.55 -1.47 3.57
C LEU A 103 -18.14 -1.91 2.22
N ALA A 104 -19.32 -1.41 1.82
CA ALA A 104 -20.00 -1.86 0.61
C ALA A 104 -19.16 -1.70 -0.66
N SER A 105 -18.54 -0.54 -0.87
CA SER A 105 -17.65 -0.30 -2.01
C SER A 105 -16.42 -1.23 -1.99
N TYR A 106 -15.84 -1.43 -0.80
CA TYR A 106 -14.66 -2.29 -0.64
C TYR A 106 -14.99 -3.76 -0.94
N ARG A 107 -16.11 -4.25 -0.42
CA ARG A 107 -16.64 -5.59 -0.72
C ARG A 107 -16.83 -5.81 -2.21
N GLU A 108 -17.50 -4.87 -2.87
CA GLU A 108 -17.79 -4.98 -4.29
C GLU A 108 -16.50 -5.00 -5.12
N GLN A 109 -15.54 -4.14 -4.79
CA GLN A 109 -14.25 -4.13 -5.46
C GLN A 109 -13.48 -5.45 -5.28
N ILE A 110 -13.53 -6.07 -4.08
CA ILE A 110 -12.92 -7.39 -3.83
C ILE A 110 -13.56 -8.46 -4.71
N ARG A 111 -14.89 -8.52 -4.76
CA ARG A 111 -15.64 -9.48 -5.58
C ARG A 111 -15.32 -9.32 -7.06
N GLN A 112 -15.31 -8.09 -7.57
CA GLN A 112 -14.96 -7.80 -8.96
C GLN A 112 -13.51 -8.20 -9.27
N THR A 113 -12.59 -7.98 -8.33
CA THR A 113 -11.19 -8.39 -8.46
C THR A 113 -11.04 -9.90 -8.47
N LYS A 114 -11.70 -10.63 -7.56
CA LYS A 114 -11.71 -12.10 -7.53
C LYS A 114 -12.32 -12.68 -8.82
N ALA A 115 -13.42 -12.10 -9.31
CA ALA A 115 -14.03 -12.49 -10.57
C ALA A 115 -13.11 -12.26 -11.77
N ALA A 116 -12.38 -11.13 -11.80
CA ALA A 116 -11.41 -10.85 -12.85
C ALA A 116 -10.22 -11.82 -12.83
N LEU A 117 -9.69 -12.13 -11.64
CA LEU A 117 -8.68 -13.19 -11.47
C LEU A 117 -9.18 -14.51 -12.03
N GLY A 118 -10.41 -14.91 -11.71
CA GLY A 118 -11.02 -16.15 -12.22
C GLY A 118 -11.10 -16.25 -13.75
N ARG A 119 -11.19 -15.13 -14.48
CA ARG A 119 -11.27 -15.14 -15.96
C ARG A 119 -9.93 -15.41 -16.65
N ILE A 120 -8.83 -15.05 -16.00
CA ILE A 120 -7.48 -15.17 -16.58
C ILE A 120 -6.70 -16.34 -16.00
N ALA A 121 -7.25 -17.03 -15.01
CA ALA A 121 -6.52 -18.04 -14.28
C ALA A 121 -6.72 -19.44 -14.85
N ASN A 122 -5.66 -20.22 -14.76
CA ASN A 122 -5.65 -21.61 -15.13
C ASN A 122 -5.96 -22.47 -13.90
N ARG A 123 -6.86 -23.44 -14.03
CA ARG A 123 -7.12 -24.42 -12.97
C ARG A 123 -5.84 -25.21 -12.70
N VAL A 124 -5.56 -25.45 -11.42
CA VAL A 124 -4.34 -26.14 -10.98
C VAL A 124 -4.67 -27.58 -10.60
N ASP A 125 -4.03 -28.53 -11.28
CA ASP A 125 -3.83 -29.88 -10.76
C ASP A 125 -2.44 -29.96 -10.11
N PHE A 126 -2.39 -30.07 -8.78
CA PHE A 126 -1.13 -30.11 -8.06
C PHE A 126 -0.34 -31.39 -8.28
N VAL A 127 -1.02 -32.52 -8.53
CA VAL A 127 -0.36 -33.81 -8.76
C VAL A 127 0.34 -33.77 -10.11
N GLU A 128 -0.30 -33.19 -11.13
CA GLU A 128 0.32 -32.96 -12.43
C GLU A 128 1.45 -31.92 -12.34
N LEU A 129 1.18 -30.74 -11.78
CA LEU A 129 2.14 -29.63 -11.66
C LEU A 129 3.41 -30.04 -10.89
N LEU A 130 3.29 -30.89 -9.88
CA LEU A 130 4.38 -31.33 -9.01
C LEU A 130 4.72 -32.82 -9.17
N ALA A 131 4.42 -33.40 -10.34
CA ALA A 131 4.65 -34.82 -10.62
C ALA A 131 6.11 -35.25 -10.40
N GLU A 132 7.08 -34.43 -10.86
CA GLU A 132 8.51 -34.74 -10.71
C GLU A 132 8.97 -34.73 -9.23
N PRO A 133 8.69 -33.69 -8.43
CA PRO A 133 8.90 -33.73 -6.99
C PRO A 133 8.25 -34.92 -6.28
N LEU A 134 7.02 -35.27 -6.65
CA LEU A 134 6.30 -36.40 -6.05
C LEU A 134 6.98 -37.74 -6.34
N LYS A 135 7.52 -37.95 -7.55
CA LYS A 135 8.31 -39.14 -7.88
C LYS A 135 9.61 -39.22 -7.07
N GLN A 136 10.25 -38.08 -6.82
CA GLN A 136 11.53 -38.02 -6.09
C GLN A 136 11.36 -38.17 -4.57
N TRP A 137 10.22 -37.77 -4.02
CA TRP A 137 10.00 -37.70 -2.58
C TRP A 137 10.18 -39.02 -1.81
N PRO A 138 9.66 -40.19 -2.27
CA PRO A 138 9.86 -41.47 -1.58
C PRO A 138 11.33 -41.88 -1.46
N GLY A 139 12.17 -41.50 -2.43
CA GLY A 139 13.61 -41.77 -2.43
C GLY A 139 14.42 -40.79 -1.56
N ALA A 140 13.82 -39.70 -1.11
CA ALA A 140 14.49 -38.67 -0.31
C ALA A 140 14.56 -39.05 1.18
N THR A 141 15.49 -39.93 1.54
CA THR A 141 15.64 -40.44 2.92
C THR A 141 16.45 -39.51 3.84
N THR A 142 17.34 -38.68 3.30
CA THR A 142 18.18 -37.74 4.08
C THR A 142 17.58 -36.34 4.15
N ARG A 143 17.94 -35.57 5.20
CA ARG A 143 17.53 -34.16 5.35
C ARG A 143 17.90 -33.32 4.12
N GLN A 144 19.08 -33.54 3.56
CA GLN A 144 19.55 -32.80 2.38
C GLN A 144 18.78 -33.19 1.11
N ALA A 145 18.46 -34.47 0.93
CA ALA A 145 17.64 -34.93 -0.20
C ALA A 145 16.21 -34.34 -0.11
N LYS A 146 15.58 -34.38 1.07
CA LYS A 146 14.26 -33.77 1.29
C LYS A 146 14.27 -32.26 1.00
N LYS A 147 15.31 -31.56 1.45
CA LYS A 147 15.47 -30.12 1.18
C LYS A 147 15.52 -29.84 -0.32
N ARG A 148 16.29 -30.61 -1.10
CA ARG A 148 16.36 -30.44 -2.57
C ARG A 148 15.00 -30.57 -3.26
N VAL A 149 14.19 -31.55 -2.86
CA VAL A 149 12.83 -31.71 -3.39
C VAL A 149 11.94 -30.52 -3.01
N LYS A 150 11.97 -30.07 -1.75
CA LYS A 150 11.21 -28.90 -1.28
C LYS A 150 11.64 -27.60 -1.99
N ASP A 151 12.93 -27.43 -2.26
CA ASP A 151 13.47 -26.28 -3.00
C ASP A 151 12.98 -26.29 -4.46
N TYR A 152 12.89 -27.48 -5.08
CA TYR A 152 12.29 -27.63 -6.42
C TYR A 152 10.81 -27.24 -6.42
N VAL A 153 10.02 -27.78 -5.48
CA VAL A 153 8.59 -27.42 -5.34
C VAL A 153 8.44 -25.92 -5.15
N SER A 154 9.25 -25.33 -4.26
CA SER A 154 9.25 -23.89 -4.02
C SER A 154 9.57 -23.09 -5.28
N LYS A 155 10.50 -23.56 -6.12
CA LYS A 155 10.82 -22.92 -7.40
C LYS A 155 9.63 -22.91 -8.36
N VAL A 156 8.91 -24.04 -8.48
CA VAL A 156 7.71 -24.14 -9.32
C VAL A 156 6.61 -23.22 -8.78
N LEU A 157 6.26 -23.35 -7.50
CA LEU A 157 5.19 -22.58 -6.89
C LEU A 157 5.49 -21.07 -6.84
N ASN A 158 6.77 -20.66 -6.78
CA ASN A 158 7.17 -19.26 -6.83
C ASN A 158 7.04 -18.63 -8.23
N ALA A 159 6.88 -19.41 -9.30
CA ALA A 159 6.64 -18.89 -10.65
C ALA A 159 5.17 -18.46 -10.86
N ILE A 160 4.27 -19.02 -10.07
CA ILE A 160 2.82 -18.82 -10.15
C ILE A 160 2.28 -18.08 -8.92
N MET A 161 1.05 -17.58 -9.02
CA MET A 161 0.30 -17.03 -7.89
C MET A 161 -1.00 -17.81 -7.74
N LEU A 162 -1.12 -18.56 -6.64
CA LEU A 162 -2.25 -19.46 -6.39
C LEU A 162 -3.38 -18.73 -5.66
N PHE A 163 -4.61 -18.87 -6.11
CA PHE A 163 -5.79 -18.40 -5.39
C PHE A 163 -6.92 -19.43 -5.45
N ARG A 164 -7.91 -19.28 -4.57
CA ARG A 164 -9.05 -20.18 -4.46
C ARG A 164 -10.32 -19.49 -4.92
N SER A 165 -11.18 -20.25 -5.59
CA SER A 165 -12.56 -19.87 -5.88
C SER A 165 -13.43 -21.11 -5.65
N GLY A 166 -14.25 -21.08 -4.61
CA GLY A 166 -14.91 -22.29 -4.09
C GLY A 166 -13.91 -23.36 -3.66
N ASP A 167 -14.16 -24.60 -4.09
CA ASP A 167 -13.30 -25.76 -3.79
C ASP A 167 -12.13 -25.90 -4.77
N GLU A 168 -12.09 -25.10 -5.83
CA GLU A 168 -11.06 -25.18 -6.85
C GLU A 168 -9.91 -24.20 -6.58
N THR A 169 -8.73 -24.58 -7.06
CA THR A 169 -7.53 -23.75 -7.00
C THR A 169 -7.09 -23.37 -8.41
N TYR A 170 -6.73 -22.11 -8.55
CA TYR A 170 -6.32 -21.51 -9.81
C TYR A 170 -4.98 -20.83 -9.66
N SER A 171 -4.30 -20.63 -10.78
CA SER A 171 -3.02 -19.92 -10.85
C SER A 171 -2.98 -18.92 -11.99
N ILE A 172 -2.25 -17.83 -11.76
CA ILE A 172 -1.82 -16.90 -12.80
C ILE A 172 -0.30 -16.90 -12.84
N ASP A 173 0.26 -16.89 -14.04
CA ASP A 173 1.70 -16.80 -14.20
C ASP A 173 2.18 -15.40 -13.84
N LYS A 174 3.31 -15.30 -13.13
CA LYS A 174 3.89 -13.98 -12.82
C LYS A 174 4.28 -13.18 -14.07
N ALA A 175 4.45 -13.85 -15.21
CA ALA A 175 4.67 -13.21 -16.51
C ALA A 175 3.44 -12.44 -17.02
N GLU A 176 2.23 -12.84 -16.62
CA GLU A 176 0.96 -12.23 -17.03
C GLU A 176 0.56 -11.04 -16.14
N LYS A 177 1.33 -10.77 -15.07
CA LYS A 177 1.06 -9.71 -14.09
C LYS A 177 0.81 -8.35 -14.73
N ASP A 178 1.57 -7.97 -15.75
CA ASP A 178 1.46 -6.63 -16.38
C ASP A 178 0.21 -6.50 -17.25
N ALA A 179 -0.17 -7.58 -17.93
CA ALA A 179 -1.42 -7.65 -18.67
C ALA A 179 -2.61 -7.58 -17.70
N PHE A 180 -2.56 -8.32 -16.59
CA PHE A 180 -3.58 -8.27 -15.56
C PHE A 180 -3.71 -6.89 -14.90
N ILE A 181 -2.61 -6.21 -14.58
CA ILE A 181 -2.66 -4.82 -14.06
C ILE A 181 -3.35 -3.88 -15.08
N SER A 182 -3.09 -4.05 -16.37
CA SER A 182 -3.71 -3.25 -17.42
C SER A 182 -5.22 -3.50 -17.50
N ASP A 183 -5.63 -4.77 -17.40
CA ASP A 183 -7.05 -5.15 -17.37
C ASP A 183 -7.76 -4.66 -16.11
N LEU A 184 -7.10 -4.72 -14.95
CA LEU A 184 -7.62 -4.15 -13.71
C LEU A 184 -7.94 -2.67 -13.89
N ARG A 185 -6.98 -1.90 -14.41
CA ARG A 185 -7.13 -0.46 -14.65
C ARG A 185 -8.27 -0.16 -15.62
N GLY A 186 -8.38 -0.92 -16.72
CA GLY A 186 -9.30 -0.59 -17.81
C GLY A 186 -10.71 -1.16 -17.66
N LYS A 187 -10.90 -2.22 -16.86
CA LYS A 187 -12.12 -3.04 -16.90
C LYS A 187 -12.69 -3.44 -15.54
N VAL A 188 -11.94 -3.33 -14.45
CA VAL A 188 -12.30 -3.97 -13.16
C VAL A 188 -12.33 -2.99 -12.00
N LEU A 189 -11.36 -2.07 -11.92
CA LEU A 189 -11.27 -1.13 -10.82
C LEU A 189 -12.31 -0.01 -10.99
N THR A 190 -13.00 0.28 -9.90
CA THR A 190 -13.79 1.51 -9.71
C THR A 190 -12.88 2.73 -9.65
N ASP A 191 -13.46 3.93 -9.76
CA ASP A 191 -12.71 5.20 -9.63
C ASP A 191 -11.91 5.26 -8.30
N ASP A 192 -12.49 4.78 -7.20
CA ASP A 192 -11.82 4.71 -5.90
C ASP A 192 -10.70 3.66 -5.88
N GLY A 193 -10.91 2.50 -6.51
CA GLY A 193 -9.88 1.46 -6.64
C GLY A 193 -8.70 1.89 -7.50
N LEU A 194 -8.93 2.76 -8.49
CA LEU A 194 -7.88 3.34 -9.33
C LEU A 194 -6.90 4.23 -8.54
N LEU A 195 -7.37 4.90 -7.47
CA LEU A 195 -6.53 5.77 -6.65
C LEU A 195 -5.31 5.02 -6.10
N TRP A 196 -5.49 3.79 -5.63
CA TRP A 196 -4.37 3.00 -5.10
C TRP A 196 -3.44 2.51 -6.19
N LEU A 197 -4.00 2.07 -7.33
CA LEU A 197 -3.20 1.66 -8.47
C LEU A 197 -2.32 2.82 -8.94
N ASP A 198 -2.88 4.03 -9.07
CA ASP A 198 -2.16 5.23 -9.52
C ASP A 198 -1.12 5.74 -8.51
N ALA A 199 -1.39 5.59 -7.22
CA ALA A 199 -0.41 5.88 -6.18
C ALA A 199 0.76 4.89 -6.19
N ALA A 200 0.49 3.60 -6.36
CA ALA A 200 1.50 2.55 -6.27
C ALA A 200 2.28 2.33 -7.58
N LEU A 201 1.64 2.55 -8.72
CA LEU A 201 2.13 2.19 -10.05
C LEU A 201 1.74 3.27 -11.06
N ALA A 202 2.60 3.49 -12.05
CA ALA A 202 2.23 4.24 -13.24
C ALA A 202 2.60 3.46 -14.50
N MET A 203 1.62 3.33 -15.40
CA MET A 203 1.71 2.49 -16.58
C MET A 203 2.56 3.15 -17.67
N ARG A 204 3.29 2.33 -18.42
CA ARG A 204 4.10 2.72 -19.59
C ARG A 204 3.65 1.95 -20.80
N THR A 205 3.76 2.56 -21.98
CA THR A 205 3.55 1.89 -23.27
C THR A 205 4.88 1.61 -23.95
N GLY A 206 5.05 0.42 -24.53
CA GLY A 206 6.19 0.10 -25.41
C GLY A 206 7.48 -0.39 -24.74
N ALA A 207 7.43 -0.83 -23.47
CA ALA A 207 8.60 -1.39 -22.76
C ALA A 207 8.41 -2.86 -22.36
N LYS A 208 9.50 -3.59 -22.09
CA LYS A 208 9.42 -4.99 -21.59
C LYS A 208 8.71 -5.10 -20.23
N LYS A 209 8.80 -4.06 -19.40
CA LYS A 209 8.03 -3.86 -18.17
C LYS A 209 7.18 -2.62 -18.37
N ASN A 210 5.86 -2.78 -18.50
CA ASN A 210 4.94 -1.70 -18.88
C ASN A 210 4.47 -0.87 -17.66
N ARG A 211 5.31 -0.74 -16.63
CA ARG A 211 5.00 0.05 -15.44
C ARG A 211 6.26 0.53 -14.72
N MET A 212 6.11 1.62 -13.99
CA MET A 212 7.04 2.10 -12.98
C MET A 212 6.40 2.00 -11.61
N GLU A 213 7.16 1.60 -10.60
CA GLU A 213 6.69 1.55 -9.22
C GLU A 213 6.97 2.87 -8.51
N SER A 214 6.06 3.26 -7.62
CA SER A 214 6.21 4.46 -6.80
C SER A 214 7.39 4.33 -5.85
N PRO A 215 8.36 5.27 -5.88
CA PRO A 215 9.48 5.29 -4.96
C PRO A 215 9.08 5.27 -3.49
N THR A 216 7.95 5.91 -3.15
CA THR A 216 7.45 6.05 -1.77
C THR A 216 6.58 4.86 -1.32
N LEU A 217 6.12 4.01 -2.24
CA LEU A 217 5.27 2.86 -1.93
C LEU A 217 5.90 1.52 -2.34
N GLY A 218 7.22 1.52 -2.49
CA GLY A 218 8.02 0.33 -2.72
C GLY A 218 7.77 -0.35 -4.06
N SER A 219 7.75 -1.68 -4.07
CA SER A 219 7.62 -2.46 -5.30
C SER A 219 6.16 -2.68 -5.69
N GLY A 220 5.45 -1.58 -5.92
CA GLY A 220 4.03 -1.57 -6.28
C GLY A 220 3.14 -1.87 -5.08
N GLY A 221 3.35 -1.16 -3.97
CA GLY A 221 2.58 -1.35 -2.74
C GLY A 221 3.17 -2.39 -1.78
N ASN A 222 4.40 -2.85 -2.00
CA ASN A 222 5.07 -3.87 -1.20
C ASN A 222 6.45 -3.39 -0.72
N ILE A 223 6.79 -3.69 0.53
CA ILE A 223 8.10 -3.47 1.13
C ILE A 223 8.58 -4.71 1.90
N GLY A 224 9.69 -5.28 1.44
CA GLY A 224 10.19 -6.55 1.98
C GLY A 224 9.13 -7.66 1.85
N ASN A 225 8.65 -8.16 2.98
CA ASN A 225 7.60 -9.17 3.07
C ASN A 225 6.20 -8.59 3.39
N SER A 226 6.08 -7.26 3.56
CA SER A 226 4.84 -6.56 3.92
C SER A 226 4.18 -5.91 2.69
N ASP A 227 2.88 -6.16 2.50
CA ASP A 227 2.07 -5.45 1.51
C ASP A 227 1.21 -4.39 2.20
N PHE A 228 1.27 -3.13 1.74
CA PHE A 228 0.56 -2.01 2.37
C PHE A 228 -0.96 -2.18 2.30
N SER A 229 -1.47 -2.73 1.19
CA SER A 229 -2.92 -2.98 1.03
C SER A 229 -3.39 -4.11 1.93
N ALA A 230 -2.60 -5.18 2.06
CA ALA A 230 -2.89 -6.26 2.99
C ALA A 230 -2.88 -5.78 4.44
N ARG A 231 -1.88 -4.97 4.83
CA ARG A 231 -1.80 -4.41 6.18
C ARG A 231 -2.96 -3.48 6.48
N PHE A 232 -3.38 -2.66 5.51
CA PHE A 232 -4.58 -1.83 5.64
C PHE A 232 -5.82 -2.68 5.92
N ALA A 233 -6.04 -3.74 5.13
CA ALA A 233 -7.14 -4.67 5.34
C ALA A 233 -7.09 -5.38 6.71
N GLN A 234 -5.89 -5.79 7.16
CA GLN A 234 -5.69 -6.43 8.45
C GLN A 234 -5.99 -5.51 9.65
N LEU A 235 -5.79 -4.21 9.50
CA LEU A 235 -6.00 -3.22 10.57
C LEU A 235 -7.42 -2.65 10.59
N LEU A 236 -8.24 -2.90 9.57
CA LEU A 236 -9.63 -2.42 9.54
C LEU A 236 -10.51 -2.95 10.69
N PRO A 237 -10.46 -4.25 11.05
CA PRO A 237 -11.22 -4.78 12.18
C PRO A 237 -10.87 -4.12 13.52
N GLU A 238 -9.65 -3.57 13.66
CA GLU A 238 -9.20 -2.88 14.87
C GLU A 238 -9.83 -1.49 15.02
N VAL A 239 -10.35 -0.90 13.94
CA VAL A 239 -10.91 0.46 13.95
C VAL A 239 -12.42 0.52 13.76
N MET A 240 -13.02 -0.50 13.13
CA MET A 240 -14.45 -0.51 12.82
C MET A 240 -15.04 -1.92 12.81
N THR A 241 -16.35 -2.00 13.05
CA THR A 241 -17.09 -3.26 12.95
C THR A 241 -17.42 -3.64 11.51
N PHE A 242 -17.39 -4.95 11.24
CA PHE A 242 -17.76 -5.54 9.95
C PHE A 242 -19.19 -6.08 9.95
N ARG A 243 -19.82 -6.17 11.13
CA ARG A 243 -21.19 -6.68 11.31
C ARG A 243 -22.09 -5.61 11.88
N THR A 244 -23.28 -5.52 11.32
CA THR A 244 -24.33 -4.59 11.72
C THR A 244 -24.88 -5.03 13.06
N GLY A 245 -24.83 -4.13 14.04
CA GLY A 245 -25.24 -4.39 15.43
C GLY A 245 -24.11 -4.81 16.38
N ASP A 246 -22.93 -5.17 15.87
CA ASP A 246 -21.75 -5.39 16.71
C ASP A 246 -21.25 -4.07 17.29
N PRO A 247 -20.77 -4.06 18.56
CA PRO A 247 -20.20 -2.86 19.15
C PRO A 247 -18.91 -2.44 18.42
N PRO A 248 -18.58 -1.14 18.40
CA PRO A 248 -17.31 -0.68 17.85
C PRO A 248 -16.13 -1.26 18.65
N PRO A 249 -14.95 -1.46 18.03
CA PRO A 249 -13.77 -1.96 18.74
C PRO A 249 -13.41 -1.06 19.91
N SER A 250 -13.22 -1.64 21.09
CA SER A 250 -13.15 -0.92 22.38
C SER A 250 -12.01 0.10 22.47
N ARG A 251 -10.91 -0.11 21.74
CA ARG A 251 -9.75 0.79 21.73
C ARG A 251 -9.76 1.80 20.58
N SER A 252 -10.64 1.62 19.60
CA SER A 252 -10.65 2.42 18.36
C SER A 252 -10.79 3.92 18.65
N GLU A 253 -11.67 4.31 19.55
CA GLU A 253 -11.94 5.73 19.86
C GLU A 253 -10.75 6.43 20.53
N VAL A 254 -10.05 5.74 21.44
CA VAL A 254 -8.85 6.28 22.11
C VAL A 254 -7.71 6.42 21.10
N TRP A 255 -7.53 5.42 20.23
CA TRP A 255 -6.56 5.47 19.15
C TRP A 255 -6.87 6.56 18.12
N LEU A 256 -8.16 6.78 17.81
CA LEU A 256 -8.61 7.84 16.90
C LEU A 256 -8.33 9.22 17.47
N SER A 257 -8.66 9.43 18.75
CA SER A 257 -8.36 10.69 19.45
C SER A 257 -6.85 10.98 19.45
N SER A 258 -6.03 9.96 19.65
CA SER A 258 -4.57 10.07 19.54
C SER A 258 -4.13 10.44 18.12
N ALA A 259 -4.74 9.83 17.11
CA ALA A 259 -4.40 10.07 15.71
C ALA A 259 -4.78 11.50 15.25
N LEU A 260 -5.95 12.00 15.64
CA LEU A 260 -6.47 13.31 15.23
C LEU A 260 -5.90 14.46 16.07
N PHE A 261 -5.80 14.29 17.38
CA PHE A 261 -5.53 15.39 18.31
C PHE A 261 -4.20 15.28 19.05
N GLY A 262 -3.44 14.19 18.83
CA GLY A 262 -2.15 13.99 19.48
C GLY A 262 -2.24 13.65 20.96
N THR A 263 -3.40 13.19 21.44
CA THR A 263 -3.54 12.72 22.83
C THR A 263 -2.65 11.49 23.05
N PRO A 264 -1.88 11.41 24.16
CA PRO A 264 -1.11 10.21 24.47
C PRO A 264 -2.03 8.99 24.60
N THR A 265 -1.61 7.86 24.04
CA THR A 265 -2.35 6.58 24.14
C THR A 265 -1.41 5.45 24.52
N ARG A 266 -1.98 4.39 25.11
CA ARG A 266 -1.30 3.13 25.43
C ARG A 266 -1.81 2.01 24.53
N ASP A 267 -1.27 0.82 24.74
CA ASP A 267 -1.74 -0.45 24.16
C ASP A 267 -1.82 -0.44 22.63
N LEU A 268 -0.81 0.12 21.98
CA LEU A 268 -0.67 0.10 20.52
C LEU A 268 -0.41 -1.32 20.01
N GLU A 269 -0.81 -1.57 18.76
CA GLU A 269 -0.63 -2.85 18.09
C GLU A 269 0.84 -3.19 17.90
N ARG A 270 1.23 -4.43 18.16
CA ARG A 270 2.61 -4.91 18.02
C ARG A 270 2.89 -5.38 16.61
N VAL A 271 2.86 -4.44 15.69
CA VAL A 271 2.93 -4.67 14.26
C VAL A 271 3.98 -3.75 13.62
N SER A 272 4.64 -4.23 12.57
CA SER A 272 5.57 -3.43 11.76
C SER A 272 4.93 -2.11 11.33
N VAL A 273 5.67 -1.01 11.55
CA VAL A 273 5.33 0.33 11.04
C VAL A 273 5.80 0.57 9.60
N ASP A 274 6.33 -0.49 8.98
CA ASP A 274 6.97 -0.48 7.67
C ASP A 274 8.04 0.63 7.59
N GLN A 275 7.91 1.60 6.69
CA GLN A 275 8.90 2.67 6.51
C GLN A 275 8.44 4.06 6.96
N PHE A 276 7.18 4.24 7.33
CA PHE A 276 6.59 5.58 7.49
C PHE A 276 6.65 6.15 8.92
N ASN A 277 7.04 5.32 9.90
CA ASN A 277 7.27 5.78 11.27
C ASN A 277 8.51 5.12 11.88
N PRO A 278 9.72 5.42 11.40
CA PRO A 278 10.95 4.73 11.83
C PRO A 278 11.18 4.82 13.35
N GLY A 279 10.74 5.91 14.01
CA GLY A 279 10.84 6.04 15.46
C GLY A 279 10.01 5.02 16.26
N LYS A 280 9.05 4.34 15.61
CA LYS A 280 8.23 3.28 16.20
C LYS A 280 8.52 1.90 15.59
N ALA A 281 9.58 1.76 14.79
CA ALA A 281 9.94 0.50 14.14
C ALA A 281 10.55 -0.54 15.09
N GLY A 282 10.75 -0.17 16.36
CA GLY A 282 11.40 -1.01 17.36
C GLY A 282 12.92 -1.07 17.15
N GLY A 283 13.53 -2.11 17.70
CA GLY A 283 14.97 -2.35 17.62
C GLY A 283 15.72 -2.05 18.92
N ALA A 284 17.04 -2.18 18.85
CA ALA A 284 17.92 -2.04 20.01
C ALA A 284 17.79 -0.65 20.63
N ASN A 285 17.64 -0.61 21.96
CA ASN A 285 17.51 0.61 22.76
C ASN A 285 16.34 1.54 22.35
N GLY A 286 15.31 1.02 21.69
CA GLY A 286 14.11 1.80 21.32
C GLY A 286 13.12 2.03 22.47
N THR A 287 13.42 1.55 23.68
CA THR A 287 12.60 1.70 24.89
C THR A 287 13.51 1.68 26.13
N GLN A 288 12.94 1.72 27.34
CA GLN A 288 13.69 1.59 28.60
C GLN A 288 14.40 0.22 28.75
N GLY A 289 14.07 -0.76 27.90
CA GLY A 289 14.77 -2.03 27.77
C GLY A 289 15.75 -2.07 26.60
N LEU A 290 16.52 -3.16 26.51
CA LEU A 290 17.54 -3.34 25.46
C LEU A 290 16.97 -3.49 24.05
N GLU A 291 15.69 -3.84 23.93
CA GLU A 291 15.01 -4.03 22.66
C GLU A 291 13.55 -3.58 22.76
N ALA A 292 13.08 -2.86 21.73
CA ALA A 292 11.69 -2.46 21.59
C ALA A 292 11.03 -3.25 20.46
N ALA A 293 9.81 -3.73 20.71
CA ALA A 293 8.96 -4.22 19.64
C ALA A 293 8.42 -3.04 18.80
N PRO A 294 8.18 -3.24 17.49
CA PRO A 294 7.48 -2.24 16.69
C PRO A 294 6.06 -2.04 17.23
N ILE A 295 5.60 -0.79 17.24
CA ILE A 295 4.28 -0.40 17.74
C ILE A 295 3.55 0.53 16.77
N LEU A 296 2.28 0.25 16.50
CA LEU A 296 1.49 0.96 15.51
C LEU A 296 0.13 1.35 16.08
N ASN A 297 -0.32 2.58 15.79
CA ASN A 297 -1.71 2.96 15.96
C ASN A 297 -2.45 2.64 14.65
N PRO A 298 -3.47 1.76 14.64
CA PRO A 298 -4.22 1.43 13.43
C PRO A 298 -4.77 2.65 12.68
N TRP A 299 -5.32 3.65 13.40
CA TRP A 299 -5.80 4.88 12.79
C TRP A 299 -4.69 5.71 12.13
N ASP A 300 -3.47 5.72 12.72
CA ASP A 300 -2.34 6.40 12.08
C ASP A 300 -2.02 5.78 10.72
N TYR A 301 -2.04 4.45 10.62
CA TYR A 301 -1.74 3.72 9.40
C TYR A 301 -2.81 3.93 8.33
N LEU A 302 -4.08 3.77 8.70
CA LEU A 302 -5.20 3.90 7.77
C LEU A 302 -5.25 5.30 7.16
N LEU A 303 -5.21 6.34 8.00
CA LEU A 303 -5.22 7.72 7.55
C LEU A 303 -3.97 8.08 6.72
N MET A 304 -2.82 7.51 7.06
CA MET A 304 -1.60 7.67 6.25
C MET A 304 -1.77 7.05 4.86
N MET A 305 -2.31 5.84 4.76
CA MET A 305 -2.53 5.19 3.47
C MET A 305 -3.55 5.94 2.61
N GLU A 306 -4.62 6.46 3.23
CA GLU A 306 -5.63 7.29 2.58
C GLU A 306 -5.04 8.60 2.02
N GLY A 307 -4.05 9.19 2.71
CA GLY A 307 -3.33 10.37 2.23
C GLY A 307 -2.27 10.07 1.17
N ALA A 308 -1.68 8.87 1.18
CA ALA A 308 -0.72 8.45 0.16
C ALA A 308 -1.33 8.39 -1.25
N LEU A 309 -2.66 8.24 -1.35
CA LEU A 309 -3.41 8.22 -2.61
C LEU A 309 -3.24 9.48 -3.45
N VAL A 310 -2.96 10.62 -2.81
CA VAL A 310 -2.76 11.89 -3.52
C VAL A 310 -1.41 11.92 -4.26
N LEU A 311 -0.46 11.06 -3.90
CA LEU A 311 0.85 10.93 -4.55
C LEU A 311 0.79 10.02 -5.78
N SER A 312 -0.20 10.25 -6.64
CA SER A 312 -0.42 9.47 -7.87
C SER A 312 0.66 9.74 -8.91
N GLY A 313 1.17 8.67 -9.54
CA GLY A 313 2.09 8.78 -10.66
C GLY A 313 1.39 9.27 -11.92
N SER A 314 2.05 10.14 -12.69
CA SER A 314 1.53 10.66 -13.95
C SER A 314 2.43 10.31 -15.13
N THR A 315 1.82 10.09 -16.29
CA THR A 315 2.51 9.93 -17.58
C THR A 315 2.52 11.26 -18.31
N SER A 316 3.68 11.89 -18.48
CA SER A 316 3.80 13.03 -19.40
C SER A 316 4.36 12.56 -20.75
N ARG A 317 3.62 12.76 -21.84
CA ARG A 317 4.18 12.66 -23.20
C ARG A 317 4.80 14.00 -23.56
N ARG A 318 6.12 14.04 -23.79
CA ARG A 318 6.75 15.19 -24.45
C ARG A 318 6.70 14.98 -25.96
N PHE A 319 6.05 15.88 -26.68
CA PHE A 319 6.27 16.02 -28.12
C PHE A 319 7.65 16.66 -28.33
N GLY A 320 8.64 15.84 -28.71
CA GLY A 320 10.02 16.26 -28.95
C GLY A 320 11.00 15.70 -27.90
N ALA A 321 11.98 14.93 -28.39
CA ALA A 321 13.05 14.28 -27.63
C ALA A 321 12.64 13.13 -26.68
N GLY A 322 12.16 12.03 -27.27
CA GLY A 322 12.61 10.65 -26.98
C GLY A 322 12.58 10.06 -25.56
N ARG A 323 12.01 10.72 -24.55
CA ARG A 323 11.83 10.14 -23.22
C ARG A 323 10.37 10.23 -22.78
N ASP A 324 9.64 9.14 -23.01
CA ASP A 324 8.40 8.86 -22.30
C ASP A 324 8.74 8.68 -20.81
N GLY A 325 8.47 9.71 -20.01
CA GLY A 325 8.77 9.74 -18.59
C GLY A 325 7.50 9.58 -17.76
N VAL A 326 7.35 8.44 -17.10
CA VAL A 326 6.50 8.36 -15.91
C VAL A 326 7.22 9.10 -14.80
N SER A 327 6.51 9.98 -14.08
CA SER A 327 7.04 10.63 -12.89
C SER A 327 6.05 10.55 -11.73
N PHE A 328 6.61 10.43 -10.53
CA PHE A 328 5.88 10.60 -9.28
C PHE A 328 6.14 12.01 -8.74
N PRO A 329 5.17 12.61 -8.05
CA PRO A 329 5.27 13.99 -7.65
C PRO A 329 6.33 14.21 -6.58
N PHE A 330 7.15 15.23 -6.79
CA PHE A 330 8.22 15.65 -5.88
C PHE A 330 9.22 14.56 -5.48
N ILE A 331 9.42 13.57 -6.35
CA ILE A 331 10.50 12.61 -6.23
C ILE A 331 11.64 12.98 -7.19
N VAL A 332 12.84 13.12 -6.64
CA VAL A 332 14.06 13.41 -7.39
C VAL A 332 15.14 12.36 -7.10
N ALA A 333 16.18 12.32 -7.92
CA ALA A 333 17.32 11.46 -7.64
C ALA A 333 18.02 11.93 -6.37
N SER A 334 18.47 10.98 -5.55
CA SER A 334 19.17 11.31 -4.32
C SER A 334 20.47 12.06 -4.62
N SER A 335 20.66 13.21 -3.97
CA SER A 335 21.87 14.00 -4.07
C SER A 335 22.98 13.34 -3.26
N ARG A 336 24.06 12.97 -3.94
CA ARG A 336 25.23 12.40 -3.27
C ARG A 336 26.01 13.52 -2.57
N ALA A 337 26.22 13.39 -1.27
CA ALA A 337 27.14 14.21 -0.50
C ALA A 337 28.07 13.29 0.31
N GLY A 338 29.39 13.50 0.24
CA GLY A 338 30.38 12.71 0.99
C GLY A 338 31.63 12.29 0.21
N TYR A 339 32.47 11.48 0.85
CA TYR A 339 33.77 10.98 0.36
C TYR A 339 33.61 9.74 -0.54
N GLY A 340 34.40 9.62 -1.61
CA GLY A 340 34.25 8.60 -2.66
C GLY A 340 34.47 7.13 -2.27
N SER A 341 34.73 6.83 -1.00
CA SER A 341 34.94 5.48 -0.47
C SER A 341 33.69 4.84 0.17
N ILE A 342 32.57 5.56 0.27
CA ILE A 342 31.31 5.03 0.78
C ILE A 342 30.65 4.16 -0.30
N GLY A 343 30.25 2.94 0.07
CA GLY A 343 29.64 1.97 -0.83
C GLY A 343 28.44 2.55 -1.59
N VAL A 344 28.25 2.08 -2.83
CA VAL A 344 27.13 2.51 -3.68
C VAL A 344 25.86 1.84 -3.20
N GLU A 345 25.06 2.55 -2.40
CA GLU A 345 23.73 2.07 -2.02
C GLU A 345 22.71 2.47 -3.10
N GLN A 346 21.90 1.51 -3.55
CA GLN A 346 20.82 1.80 -4.49
C GLN A 346 19.68 2.49 -3.74
N THR A 347 19.42 3.74 -4.09
CA THR A 347 18.33 4.54 -3.50
C THR A 347 17.13 4.58 -4.44
N ARG A 348 15.92 4.75 -3.88
CA ARG A 348 14.69 4.95 -4.67
C ARG A 348 14.46 6.43 -5.04
N GLY A 349 15.34 7.32 -4.61
CA GLY A 349 15.21 8.77 -4.74
C GLY A 349 14.92 9.44 -3.41
N GLU A 350 14.81 10.77 -3.46
CA GLU A 350 14.45 11.64 -2.35
C GLU A 350 13.05 12.21 -2.58
N ALA A 351 12.23 12.25 -1.53
CA ALA A 351 10.90 12.84 -1.56
C ALA A 351 10.90 14.23 -0.89
N TRP A 352 10.41 15.24 -1.60
CA TRP A 352 10.38 16.64 -1.16
C TRP A 352 8.94 17.17 -1.12
N LEU A 353 8.21 16.86 -0.04
CA LEU A 353 6.78 17.16 0.05
C LEU A 353 6.52 18.61 0.51
N PRO A 354 5.65 19.36 -0.19
CA PRO A 354 5.42 20.78 0.09
C PRO A 354 4.63 20.99 1.37
N LEU A 355 5.00 22.02 2.15
CA LEU A 355 4.16 22.62 3.18
C LEU A 355 3.54 23.90 2.62
N TRP A 356 2.36 24.28 3.09
CA TRP A 356 1.66 25.49 2.61
C TRP A 356 1.00 26.21 3.78
N SER A 357 1.12 27.54 3.82
CA SER A 357 0.64 28.34 4.96
C SER A 357 -0.77 28.90 4.77
N ALA A 358 -1.19 29.13 3.53
CA ALA A 358 -2.52 29.63 3.20
C ALA A 358 -3.57 28.49 3.19
N PRO A 359 -4.76 28.64 3.82
CA PRO A 359 -5.79 27.60 3.79
C PRO A 359 -6.22 27.20 2.37
N ALA A 360 -5.91 25.96 2.00
CA ALA A 360 -6.21 25.40 0.68
C ALA A 360 -7.22 24.24 0.77
N SER A 361 -8.11 24.16 -0.22
CA SER A 361 -9.02 23.05 -0.43
C SER A 361 -8.26 21.78 -0.85
N TYR A 362 -8.89 20.61 -0.67
CA TYR A 362 -8.34 19.35 -1.15
C TYR A 362 -8.08 19.35 -2.66
N SER A 363 -8.95 19.98 -3.46
CA SER A 363 -8.78 20.07 -4.92
C SER A 363 -7.55 20.88 -5.33
N GLU A 364 -7.26 21.98 -4.64
CA GLU A 364 -6.07 22.80 -4.88
C GLU A 364 -4.79 22.03 -4.52
N ILE A 365 -4.80 21.33 -3.38
CA ILE A 365 -3.66 20.50 -2.95
C ILE A 365 -3.44 19.32 -3.89
N ARG A 366 -4.52 18.66 -4.34
CA ARG A 366 -4.44 17.60 -5.34
C ARG A 366 -3.86 18.11 -6.66
N ALA A 367 -4.25 19.30 -7.11
CA ALA A 367 -3.70 19.90 -8.32
C ALA A 367 -2.20 20.19 -8.18
N LEU A 368 -1.78 20.79 -7.06
CA LEU A 368 -0.37 21.05 -6.74
C LEU A 368 0.46 19.75 -6.73
N LEU A 369 -0.02 18.73 -6.02
CA LEU A 369 0.65 17.43 -5.94
C LEU A 369 0.67 16.74 -7.31
N SER A 370 -0.41 16.77 -8.08
CA SER A 370 -0.45 16.15 -9.42
C SER A 370 0.46 16.83 -10.43
N GLU A 371 0.62 18.14 -10.33
CA GLU A 371 1.55 18.91 -11.16
C GLU A 371 3.00 18.55 -10.82
N GLY A 372 3.33 18.43 -9.53
CA GLY A 372 4.63 17.95 -9.04
C GLY A 372 5.83 18.70 -9.63
N ARG A 373 5.62 19.97 -10.02
CA ARG A 373 6.63 20.81 -10.67
C ARG A 373 7.52 21.46 -9.63
N ALA A 374 8.81 21.22 -9.80
CA ALA A 374 9.88 22.00 -9.21
C ALA A 374 10.86 22.32 -10.35
N GLU A 375 11.08 23.60 -10.63
CA GLU A 375 11.88 24.06 -11.77
C GLU A 375 12.93 25.08 -11.32
N VAL A 376 14.09 25.03 -11.94
CA VAL A 376 15.15 26.05 -11.85
C VAL A 376 15.27 26.68 -13.23
N GLY A 377 14.78 27.90 -13.39
CA GLY A 377 14.70 28.57 -14.69
C GLY A 377 13.73 27.87 -15.65
N ARG A 378 14.25 27.15 -16.66
CA ARG A 378 13.46 26.39 -17.65
C ARG A 378 13.60 24.86 -17.50
N SER A 379 14.33 24.41 -16.48
CA SER A 379 14.68 23.00 -16.29
C SER A 379 14.00 22.44 -15.04
N ARG A 380 13.48 21.22 -15.12
CA ARG A 380 12.94 20.49 -13.96
C ARG A 380 14.07 20.15 -12.99
N ALA A 381 13.80 20.22 -11.70
CA ALA A 381 14.70 19.69 -10.68
C ALA A 381 14.81 18.16 -10.80
N GLU A 382 16.03 17.65 -10.94
CA GLU A 382 16.31 16.22 -11.11
C GLU A 382 17.01 15.61 -9.87
N SER A 383 17.50 16.45 -8.97
CA SER A 383 18.20 16.06 -7.73
C SER A 383 17.78 16.92 -6.54
N GLY A 384 18.03 16.46 -5.32
CA GLY A 384 17.79 17.23 -4.09
C GLY A 384 18.42 18.63 -4.12
N LEU A 385 19.65 18.75 -4.63
CA LEU A 385 20.33 20.05 -4.79
C LEU A 385 19.56 21.01 -5.71
N THR A 386 19.16 20.54 -6.90
CA THR A 386 18.38 21.35 -7.83
C THR A 386 16.97 21.64 -7.32
N PHE A 387 16.43 20.76 -6.47
CA PHE A 387 15.12 20.97 -5.85
C PHE A 387 15.19 22.07 -4.78
N ALA A 388 16.23 22.07 -3.94
CA ALA A 388 16.48 23.15 -2.99
C ALA A 388 16.66 24.51 -3.69
N GLN A 389 17.33 24.53 -4.85
CA GLN A 389 17.43 25.74 -5.69
C GLN A 389 16.06 26.18 -6.24
N ALA A 390 15.19 25.25 -6.64
CA ALA A 390 13.85 25.56 -7.10
C ALA A 390 13.00 26.19 -5.99
N ILE A 391 13.05 25.65 -4.76
CA ILE A 391 12.38 26.22 -3.59
C ILE A 391 12.89 27.63 -3.31
N ALA A 392 14.21 27.84 -3.29
CA ALA A 392 14.80 29.14 -2.97
C ALA A 392 14.49 30.24 -4.01
N SER A 393 14.18 29.86 -5.25
CA SER A 393 13.92 30.81 -6.34
C SER A 393 12.44 31.07 -6.61
N LEU A 394 11.54 30.12 -6.35
CA LEU A 394 10.11 30.19 -6.70
C LEU A 394 9.15 29.84 -5.55
N GLY A 395 9.60 29.14 -4.50
CA GLY A 395 8.74 28.68 -3.40
C GLY A 395 8.13 29.83 -2.58
N VAL A 396 8.87 30.94 -2.43
CA VAL A 396 8.46 32.09 -1.61
C VAL A 396 7.23 32.82 -2.21
N ASP A 397 7.09 32.88 -3.53
CA ASP A 397 6.04 33.67 -4.19
C ASP A 397 4.63 33.04 -4.12
N ARG A 398 4.52 31.74 -3.80
CA ARG A 398 3.24 31.00 -3.73
C ARG A 398 2.82 30.58 -2.32
N GLY A 399 3.57 30.97 -1.28
CA GLY A 399 3.30 30.55 0.09
C GLY A 399 3.53 29.05 0.34
N ILE A 400 4.34 28.41 -0.50
CA ILE A 400 4.73 26.99 -0.41
C ILE A 400 6.15 26.93 0.15
N GLN A 401 6.37 26.11 1.18
CA GLN A 401 7.65 25.91 1.85
C GLN A 401 8.20 24.51 1.62
#